data_AF-A0A1R0X0Y0-F1
#
_entry.id   AF-A0A1R0X0Y0-F1
#
_cell.length_a   1.000
_cell.length_b   1.000
_cell.length_c   1.000
_cell.angle_alpha   90.00
_cell.angle_beta   90.00
_cell.angle_gamma   90.00
#
_symmetry.space_group_name_H-M   'P 1'
#
loop_
_entity.id
_entity.type
_entity.pdbx_description
1 polymer ?
#
loop_
_entity_poly.entity_id
_entity_poly.type
_entity_poly.pdbx_seq_one_letter_code
_entity_poly.pdbx_strand_id
1 'polypeptide(L)'
;MNRIDLGIKKLENTFLKEAKRWARSVSVKQKGMNITALSASFSDDGYTLGKQRIGSKLEMWLIRNRDKKVVKEGMVNLDIDIRKDTPYYDGD
;
A
#
# COMPACT_ATOMS: atom_id res chain seq x y z
N MET A 1 -3.34 -23.49 4.85
CA MET A 1 -2.68 -22.23 4.43
C MET A 1 -1.39 -22.11 5.25
N ASN A 2 -0.24 -21.96 4.61
CA ASN A 2 1.05 -21.90 5.32
C ASN A 2 1.14 -20.55 6.08
N ARG A 3 1.91 -20.51 7.17
CA ARG A 3 2.12 -19.30 7.99
C ARG A 3 2.67 -18.13 7.17
N ILE A 4 3.51 -18.45 6.18
CA ILE A 4 4.05 -17.49 5.20
C ILE A 4 2.92 -16.85 4.37
N ASP A 5 1.99 -17.64 3.84
CA ASP A 5 0.86 -17.14 3.04
C ASP A 5 -0.06 -16.24 3.88
N LEU A 6 -0.27 -16.60 5.14
CA LEU A 6 -1.06 -15.81 6.08
C LEU A 6 -0.40 -14.45 6.33
N GLY A 7 0.93 -14.42 6.53
CA GLY A 7 1.70 -13.19 6.70
C GLY A 7 1.66 -12.28 5.47
N ILE A 8 1.78 -12.86 4.27
CA ILE A 8 1.66 -12.12 3.00
C ILE A 8 0.28 -11.49 2.86
N LYS A 9 -0.79 -12.26 3.11
CA LYS A 9 -2.16 -11.75 3.04
C LYS A 9 -2.39 -10.59 4.01
N LYS A 10 -1.81 -10.67 5.20
CA LYS A 10 -1.86 -9.59 6.18
C LYS A 10 -1.13 -8.33 5.70
N LEU A 11 0.08 -8.45 5.12
CA LEU A 11 0.80 -7.34 4.49
C LEU A 11 -0.04 -6.64 3.42
N GLU A 12 -0.64 -7.42 2.51
CA GLU A 12 -1.45 -6.87 1.42
C GLU A 12 -2.72 -6.16 1.93
N ASN A 13 -3.35 -6.68 2.99
CA ASN A 13 -4.50 -6.04 3.61
C ASN A 13 -4.13 -4.70 4.27
N THR A 14 -3.00 -4.63 4.97
CA THR A 14 -2.52 -3.37 5.56
C THR A 14 -2.13 -2.37 4.49
N PHE A 15 -1.43 -2.82 3.45
CA PHE A 15 -1.13 -1.99 2.29
C PHE A 15 -2.40 -1.43 1.63
N LEU A 16 -3.44 -2.25 1.41
CA LEU A 16 -4.70 -1.80 0.86
C LEU A 16 -5.38 -0.74 1.76
N LYS A 17 -5.30 -0.91 3.08
CA LYS A 17 -5.85 0.07 4.05
C LYS A 17 -5.13 1.41 3.95
N GLU A 18 -3.80 1.41 3.87
CA GLU A 18 -3.02 2.64 3.77
C GLU A 18 -3.16 3.30 2.39
N ALA A 19 -3.19 2.52 1.30
CA ALA A 19 -3.47 3.04 -0.03
C ALA A 19 -4.86 3.72 -0.10
N LYS A 20 -5.88 3.18 0.59
CA LYS A 20 -7.20 3.82 0.72
C LYS A 20 -7.14 5.12 1.54
N ARG A 21 -6.27 5.19 2.55
CA ARG A 21 -6.04 6.44 3.31
C ARG A 21 -5.37 7.50 2.45
N TRP A 22 -4.35 7.13 1.69
CA TRP A 22 -3.70 8.01 0.73
C TRP A 22 -4.69 8.52 -0.32
N ALA A 23 -5.53 7.65 -0.87
CA ALA A 23 -6.56 8.05 -1.84
C ALA A 23 -7.48 9.15 -1.26
N ARG A 24 -7.88 9.04 0.00
CA ARG A 24 -8.67 10.11 0.67
C ARG A 24 -7.87 11.40 0.80
N SER A 25 -6.60 11.32 1.20
CA SER A 25 -5.75 12.49 1.40
C SER A 25 -5.48 13.28 0.10
N VAL A 26 -5.46 12.60 -1.04
CA VAL A 26 -5.27 13.22 -2.36
C VAL A 26 -6.56 13.34 -3.17
N SER A 27 -7.73 13.17 -2.53
CA SER A 27 -9.07 13.29 -3.13
C SER A 27 -9.32 12.35 -4.32
N VAL A 28 -8.69 11.19 -4.35
CA VAL A 28 -8.88 10.16 -5.39
C VAL A 28 -10.16 9.37 -5.13
N LYS A 29 -11.01 9.24 -6.16
CA LYS A 29 -12.30 8.54 -6.03
C LYS A 29 -12.08 7.03 -6.00
N GLN A 30 -12.37 6.40 -4.86
CA GLN A 30 -12.18 4.96 -4.69
C GLN A 30 -13.26 4.16 -5.43
N LYS A 31 -12.94 3.59 -6.60
CA LYS A 31 -13.80 2.65 -7.31
C LYS A 31 -13.40 1.22 -6.95
N GLY A 32 -14.20 0.54 -6.14
CA GLY A 32 -14.03 -0.90 -5.83
C GLY A 32 -13.31 -1.22 -4.52
N MET A 33 -13.15 -2.52 -4.25
CA MET A 33 -12.71 -3.05 -2.94
C MET A 33 -11.28 -3.61 -2.94
N ASN A 34 -10.67 -3.85 -4.09
CA ASN A 34 -9.37 -4.50 -4.23
C ASN A 34 -8.27 -3.53 -4.70
N ILE A 35 -7.02 -4.01 -4.72
CA ILE A 35 -5.89 -3.18 -5.10
C ILE A 35 -5.91 -2.76 -6.57
N THR A 36 -6.28 -3.66 -7.48
CA THR A 36 -6.26 -3.38 -8.92
C THR A 36 -7.18 -2.21 -9.26
N ALA A 37 -8.39 -2.21 -8.70
CA ALA A 37 -9.37 -1.15 -8.91
C ALA A 37 -8.94 0.17 -8.24
N LEU A 38 -8.25 0.09 -7.09
CA LEU A 38 -7.68 1.27 -6.44
C LEU A 38 -6.52 1.87 -7.24
N SER A 39 -5.62 1.04 -7.76
CA SER A 39 -4.53 1.47 -8.66
C SER A 39 -5.09 2.13 -9.93
N ALA A 40 -6.15 1.57 -10.53
CA ALA A 40 -6.84 2.21 -11.65
C ALA A 40 -7.42 3.59 -11.28
N SER A 41 -8.03 3.70 -10.09
CA SER A 41 -8.57 4.98 -9.59
C SER A 41 -7.46 6.04 -9.43
N PHE A 42 -6.29 5.67 -8.90
CA PHE A 42 -5.14 6.58 -8.84
C PHE A 42 -4.68 7.01 -10.22
N SER A 43 -4.58 6.08 -11.17
CA SER A 43 -4.18 6.38 -12.55
C SER A 43 -5.15 7.32 -13.25
N ASP A 44 -6.47 7.11 -13.10
CA ASP A 44 -7.52 7.99 -13.63
C ASP A 44 -7.36 9.44 -13.13
N ASP A 45 -6.98 9.60 -11.85
CA ASP A 45 -6.81 10.91 -11.20
C ASP A 45 -5.38 11.47 -11.33
N GLY A 46 -4.54 10.87 -12.18
CA GLY A 46 -3.21 11.38 -12.50
C GLY A 46 -2.12 11.04 -11.47
N TYR A 47 -2.29 9.97 -10.72
CA TYR A 47 -1.28 9.42 -9.82
C TYR A 47 -0.85 8.01 -10.24
N THR A 48 0.29 7.56 -9.72
CA THR A 48 0.74 6.17 -9.84
C THR A 48 1.01 5.62 -8.45
N LEU A 49 0.21 4.65 -8.02
CA LEU A 49 0.44 3.88 -6.80
C LEU A 49 1.41 2.73 -7.10
N GLY A 50 2.59 2.76 -6.50
CA GLY A 50 3.57 1.69 -6.57
C GLY A 50 3.68 0.91 -5.26
N LYS A 51 4.10 -0.35 -5.38
CA LYS A 51 4.51 -1.18 -4.26
C LYS A 51 5.66 -2.10 -4.64
N GLN A 52 6.55 -2.38 -3.71
CA GLN A 52 7.60 -3.37 -3.84
C GLN A 52 7.72 -4.19 -2.56
N ARG A 53 7.85 -5.51 -2.70
CA ARG A 53 8.12 -6.40 -1.57
C ARG A 53 9.61 -6.56 -1.38
N ILE A 54 10.08 -6.38 -0.14
CA ILE A 54 11.46 -6.59 0.28
C ILE A 54 11.45 -7.48 1.52
N GLY A 55 11.63 -8.79 1.33
CA GLY A 55 11.56 -9.78 2.41
C GLY A 55 10.18 -9.80 3.10
N SER A 56 10.16 -9.42 4.39
CA SER A 56 8.95 -9.29 5.21
C SER A 56 8.33 -7.88 5.16
N LYS A 57 8.80 -7.02 4.25
CA LYS A 57 8.35 -5.63 4.13
C LYS A 57 7.71 -5.39 2.78
N LEU A 58 6.83 -4.40 2.73
CA LEU A 58 6.19 -3.91 1.52
C LEU A 58 6.35 -2.40 1.49
N GLU A 59 7.30 -1.92 0.70
CA GLU A 59 7.45 -0.51 0.38
C GLU A 59 6.32 -0.07 -0.54
N MET A 60 5.85 1.14 -0.34
CA MET A 60 4.79 1.74 -1.14
C MET A 60 5.07 3.22 -1.36
N TRP A 61 4.66 3.71 -2.52
CA TRP A 61 4.84 5.10 -2.92
C TRP A 61 3.71 5.56 -3.82
N LEU A 62 3.45 6.86 -3.80
CA LEU A 62 2.50 7.53 -4.66
C LEU A 62 3.21 8.64 -5.43
N ILE A 63 3.19 8.54 -6.75
CA ILE A 63 3.78 9.53 -7.65
C ILE A 63 2.66 10.33 -8.29
N ARG A 64 2.79 11.65 -8.34
CA ARG A 64 1.92 12.51 -9.15
C ARG A 64 2.44 12.53 -10.59
N ASN A 65 1.62 12.14 -11.55
CA ASN A 65 2.07 11.90 -12.93
C ASN A 65 2.47 13.19 -13.65
N ARG A 66 1.82 14.31 -13.32
CA ARG A 66 2.03 15.63 -13.94
C ARG A 66 3.48 16.10 -13.85
N ASP A 67 4.13 15.87 -12.71
CA ASP A 67 5.46 16.37 -12.39
C ASP A 67 6.42 15.27 -11.89
N LYS A 68 5.99 14.02 -11.91
CA LYS A 68 6.74 12.84 -11.44
C LYS A 68 7.22 12.97 -10.00
N LYS A 69 6.57 13.82 -9.20
CA LYS A 69 6.92 14.02 -7.79
C LYS A 69 6.34 12.90 -6.94
N VAL A 70 7.15 12.33 -6.06
CA VAL A 70 6.68 11.47 -4.96
C VAL A 70 5.93 12.36 -3.97
N VAL A 71 4.65 12.06 -3.76
CA VAL A 71 3.77 12.82 -2.85
C VAL A 71 3.49 12.07 -1.55
N LYS A 72 3.67 10.75 -1.55
CA LYS A 72 3.58 9.88 -0.38
C LYS A 72 4.55 8.73 -0.53
N GLU A 73 5.15 8.32 0.56
CA GLU A 73 5.99 7.13 0.66
C GLU A 73 5.85 6.49 2.03
N GLY A 74 6.16 5.20 2.11
CA GLY A 74 6.12 4.48 3.37
C GLY A 74 6.30 3.00 3.17
N MET A 75 6.22 2.28 4.28
CA MET A 75 6.53 0.87 4.35
C MET A 75 5.54 0.17 5.26
N VAL A 76 5.06 -0.99 4.82
CA VAL A 76 4.32 -1.92 5.66
C VAL A 76 5.28 -3.02 6.08
N ASN A 77 5.55 -3.11 7.38
CA ASN A 77 6.44 -4.11 7.96
C ASN A 77 5.62 -5.29 8.49
N LEU A 78 5.98 -6.52 8.14
CA LEU A 78 5.52 -7.73 8.82
C LEU A 78 6.59 -8.16 9.82
N ASP A 79 6.29 -7.97 11.09
CA ASP A 79 7.14 -8.43 12.17
C ASP A 79 6.74 -9.86 12.55
N ILE A 80 7.55 -10.81 12.11
CA ILE A 80 7.32 -12.25 12.28
C ILE A 80 7.72 -12.70 13.70
N ASP A 81 8.63 -11.98 14.36
CA ASP A 81 9.21 -12.40 15.65
C ASP A 81 8.69 -11.62 16.87
N ILE A 82 8.43 -10.30 16.76
CA ILE A 82 8.17 -9.45 17.93
C ILE A 82 6.66 -9.15 18.10
N ARG A 83 5.89 -9.08 16.99
CA ARG A 83 4.44 -8.73 17.03
C ARG A 83 3.49 -9.84 16.61
N LYS A 84 3.88 -11.12 16.72
CA LYS A 84 3.03 -12.28 16.38
C LYS A 84 2.41 -12.19 14.97
N ASP A 85 3.22 -11.92 13.95
CA ASP A 85 2.75 -11.80 12.56
C ASP A 85 1.75 -10.64 12.35
N THR A 86 1.92 -9.51 13.05
CA THR A 86 1.05 -8.32 12.91
C THR A 86 1.73 -7.27 12.05
N PRO A 87 1.21 -6.99 10.84
CA PRO A 87 1.76 -5.93 10.00
C PRO A 87 1.46 -4.54 10.56
N TYR A 88 2.39 -3.61 10.41
CA TYR A 88 2.19 -2.20 10.75
C TYR A 88 2.75 -1.30 9.65
N TYR A 89 2.23 -0.09 9.55
CA TYR A 89 2.68 0.94 8.61
C TYR A 89 3.66 1.89 9.30
N ASP A 90 4.68 2.29 8.56
CA ASP A 90 5.74 3.23 8.93
C ASP A 90 6.01 4.15 7.73
N GLY A 91 5.71 5.44 7.83
CA GLY A 91 5.79 6.40 6.72
C GLY A 91 5.01 7.70 6.95
N ASP A 92 5.14 8.63 6.00
CA ASP A 92 4.71 10.04 6.09
C ASP A 92 3.37 10.39 5.40
#